data_AF-M9M3E0-F1
#
_entry.id   AF-M9M3E0-F1
#
_cell.length_a   1.000
_cell.length_b   1.000
_cell.length_c   1.000
_cell.angle_alpha   90.00
_cell.angle_beta   90.00
_cell.angle_gamma   90.00
#
_symmetry.space_group_name_H-M   'P 1'
#
loop_
_entity.id
_entity.type
_entity.pdbx_description
1 polymer ?
#
loop_
_entity_poly.entity_id
_entity_poly.type
_entity_poly.pdbx_seq_one_letter_code
_entity_poly.pdbx_strand_id
1 'polypeptide(L)'
;MTFEKQPPKWLAKGVEPPESKKESGWAANDRPPADYFNWQMFTTYEALQELQEKAAEKDDVAKALKDARKHTDQSVQAITPESIGAETPSGAQAKANQAEANAKEYANKKVASIHV
;
A
#
# COMPACT_ATOMS: atom_id res chain seq x y z
N MET A 1 -4.57 -10.70 11.39
CA MET A 1 -4.94 -11.88 12.18
C MET A 1 -6.17 -11.48 12.99
N THR A 2 -7.19 -12.32 13.10
CA THR A 2 -8.35 -12.02 13.96
C THR A 2 -8.14 -12.70 15.31
N PHE A 3 -8.03 -11.93 16.40
CA PHE A 3 -7.95 -12.48 17.75
C PHE A 3 -9.35 -12.92 18.20
N GLU A 4 -9.55 -14.21 18.45
CA GLU A 4 -10.85 -14.75 18.88
C GLU A 4 -11.16 -14.41 20.34
N LYS A 5 -10.13 -14.27 21.18
CA LYS A 5 -10.28 -13.98 22.61
C LYS A 5 -9.84 -12.55 22.92
N GLN A 6 -10.76 -11.79 23.49
CA GLN A 6 -10.47 -10.47 24.04
C GLN A 6 -9.59 -10.60 25.29
N PRO A 7 -8.67 -9.65 25.54
CA PRO A 7 -7.91 -9.64 26.77
C PRO A 7 -8.86 -9.43 27.97
N PRO A 8 -8.51 -9.96 29.15
CA PRO A 8 -9.33 -9.79 30.34
C PRO A 8 -9.43 -8.30 30.68
N LYS A 9 -10.63 -7.74 30.56
CA LYS A 9 -10.86 -6.32 30.81
C LYS A 9 -10.65 -5.99 32.29
N TRP A 10 -9.59 -5.25 32.57
CA TRP A 10 -9.25 -4.79 33.92
C TRP A 10 -9.09 -3.27 33.88
N LEU A 11 -10.00 -2.52 34.54
CA LEU A 11 -10.03 -1.05 34.48
C LEU A 11 -9.47 -0.36 35.73
N ALA A 12 -9.18 -1.12 36.79
CA ALA A 12 -8.59 -0.54 38.00
C ALA A 12 -7.11 -0.22 37.72
N LYS A 13 -6.78 1.07 37.58
CA LYS A 13 -5.43 1.53 37.21
C LYS A 13 -4.35 1.20 38.24
N GLY A 14 -4.72 1.14 39.52
CA GLY A 14 -3.77 0.89 40.59
C GLY A 14 -2.66 1.95 40.69
N VAL A 15 -1.54 1.56 41.29
CA VAL A 15 -0.33 2.37 41.47
C VAL A 15 0.86 1.55 41.02
N GLU A 16 1.79 2.18 40.30
CA GLU A 16 3.01 1.51 39.88
C GLU A 16 3.87 1.13 41.10
N PRO A 17 4.27 -0.15 41.25
CA PRO A 17 5.17 -0.55 42.31
C PRO A 17 6.55 0.11 42.13
N PRO A 18 7.29 0.35 43.22
CA PRO A 18 8.63 0.93 43.16
C PRO A 18 9.57 0.07 42.31
N GLU A 19 10.55 0.71 41.67
CA GLU A 19 11.49 0.05 40.75
C GLU A 19 12.19 -1.16 41.39
N SER A 20 12.62 -1.05 42.64
CA SER A 20 13.21 -2.16 43.38
C SER A 20 12.31 -3.41 43.43
N LYS A 21 10.99 -3.25 43.50
CA LYS A 21 10.03 -4.37 43.48
C LYS A 21 9.71 -4.87 42.07
N LYS A 22 9.82 -4.03 41.05
CA LYS A 22 9.77 -4.48 39.65
C LYS A 22 10.98 -5.36 39.30
N GLU A 23 12.13 -5.10 39.91
CA GLU A 23 13.36 -5.88 39.70
C GLU A 23 13.43 -7.14 40.58
N SER A 24 13.19 -7.00 41.89
CA SER A 24 13.38 -8.10 42.86
C SER A 24 12.13 -8.93 43.14
N GLY A 25 10.95 -8.47 42.69
CA GLY A 25 9.68 -9.13 42.95
C GLY A 25 9.20 -9.05 44.39
N TRP A 26 8.11 -9.79 44.68
CA TRP A 26 7.54 -9.93 46.02
C TRP A 26 8.23 -11.09 46.76
N ALA A 27 8.72 -10.84 47.97
CA ALA A 27 9.28 -11.89 48.82
C ALA A 27 8.16 -12.74 49.45
N ALA A 28 8.51 -13.96 49.88
CA ALA A 28 7.60 -14.76 50.69
C ALA A 28 7.26 -13.99 51.98
N ASN A 29 5.96 -13.77 52.22
CA ASN A 29 5.36 -12.92 53.27
C ASN A 29 5.22 -11.42 52.98
N ASP A 30 5.68 -10.93 51.82
CA ASP A 30 5.31 -9.58 51.39
C ASP A 30 3.80 -9.51 51.16
N ARG A 31 3.17 -8.44 51.66
CA ARG A 31 1.76 -8.13 51.42
C ARG A 31 1.69 -6.89 50.54
N PRO A 32 1.91 -7.02 49.21
CA PRO A 32 1.79 -5.89 48.32
C PRO A 32 0.38 -5.26 48.39
N PRO A 33 0.27 -3.93 48.37
CA PRO A 33 -0.97 -3.22 48.11
C PRO A 33 -1.72 -3.80 46.90
N ALA A 34 -3.04 -3.92 47.01
CA ALA A 34 -3.89 -4.34 45.90
C ALA A 34 -3.71 -3.45 44.66
N ASP A 35 -3.39 -2.17 44.87
CA ASP A 35 -3.10 -1.21 43.81
C ASP A 35 -1.90 -1.60 42.96
N TYR A 36 -0.91 -2.31 43.49
CA TYR A 36 0.23 -2.77 42.68
C TYR A 36 -0.16 -3.87 41.71
N PHE A 37 -1.03 -4.79 42.13
CA PHE A 37 -1.58 -5.81 41.23
C PHE A 37 -2.56 -5.20 40.22
N ASN A 38 -3.39 -4.25 40.66
CA ASN A 38 -4.27 -3.50 39.77
C ASN A 38 -3.47 -2.84 38.64
N TRP A 39 -2.35 -2.19 38.96
CA TRP A 39 -1.46 -1.59 37.95
C TRP A 39 -0.92 -2.62 36.96
N GLN A 40 -0.41 -3.75 37.43
CA GLN A 40 0.11 -4.79 36.56
C GLN A 40 -0.97 -5.33 35.62
N MET A 41 -2.15 -5.63 36.16
CA MET A 41 -3.27 -6.21 35.41
C MET A 41 -3.84 -5.20 34.41
N PHE A 42 -4.00 -3.93 34.80
CA PHE A 42 -4.43 -2.85 33.92
C PHE A 42 -3.46 -2.63 32.76
N THR A 43 -2.17 -2.50 33.07
CA THR A 43 -1.12 -2.28 32.05
C THR A 43 -1.03 -3.47 31.08
N THR A 44 -1.17 -4.69 31.59
CA THR A 44 -1.18 -5.91 30.75
C THR A 44 -2.41 -5.93 29.84
N TYR A 45 -3.58 -5.57 30.37
CA TYR A 45 -4.81 -5.48 29.59
C TYR A 45 -4.67 -4.44 28.47
N GLU A 46 -4.22 -3.23 28.77
CA GLU A 46 -4.04 -2.17 27.76
C GLU A 46 -3.05 -2.57 26.69
N ALA A 47 -1.89 -3.13 27.05
CA ALA A 47 -0.89 -3.57 26.09
C ALA A 47 -1.41 -4.67 25.16
N LEU A 48 -2.17 -5.63 25.70
CA LEU A 48 -2.79 -6.69 24.90
C LEU A 48 -3.89 -6.13 24.00
N GLN A 49 -4.72 -5.20 24.49
CA GLN A 49 -5.75 -4.57 23.67
C GLN A 49 -5.12 -3.78 22.52
N GLU A 50 -4.11 -2.95 22.80
CA GLU A 50 -3.37 -2.20 21.79
C GLU A 50 -2.76 -3.13 20.73
N LEU A 51 -2.15 -4.24 21.15
CA LEU A 51 -1.58 -5.22 20.22
C LEU A 51 -2.66 -5.85 19.33
N GLN A 52 -3.82 -6.19 19.88
CA GLN A 52 -4.93 -6.76 19.12
C GLN A 52 -5.49 -5.76 18.10
N GLU A 53 -5.69 -4.50 18.49
CA GLU A 53 -6.18 -3.42 17.63
C GLU A 53 -5.19 -3.12 16.50
N LYS A 54 -3.91 -2.91 16.80
CA LYS A 54 -2.88 -2.59 15.79
C LYS A 54 -2.54 -3.75 14.87
N ALA A 55 -2.67 -4.99 15.33
CA ALA A 55 -2.45 -6.16 14.48
C ALA A 55 -3.61 -6.39 13.49
N ALA A 56 -4.83 -5.94 13.81
CA ALA A 56 -5.94 -5.93 12.86
C ALA A 56 -5.67 -4.97 11.69
N GLU A 57 -5.08 -3.80 11.95
CA GLU A 57 -4.74 -2.81 10.92
C GLU A 57 -3.81 -3.38 9.83
N LYS A 58 -2.89 -4.28 10.16
CA LYS A 58 -1.96 -4.86 9.16
C LYS A 58 -2.65 -5.71 8.10
N ASP A 59 -3.68 -6.48 8.47
CA ASP A 59 -4.42 -7.29 7.52
C ASP A 59 -5.27 -6.42 6.59
N ASP A 60 -5.89 -5.37 7.13
CA ASP A 60 -6.68 -4.42 6.35
C ASP A 60 -5.80 -3.63 5.39
N VAL A 61 -4.62 -3.19 5.83
CA VAL A 61 -3.61 -2.55 4.96
C VAL A 61 -3.12 -3.51 3.88
N ALA A 62 -2.86 -4.78 4.20
CA ALA A 62 -2.44 -5.78 3.21
C ALA A 62 -3.53 -6.02 2.16
N LYS A 63 -4.80 -6.10 2.59
CA LYS A 63 -5.95 -6.22 1.69
C LYS A 63 -6.11 -4.98 0.81
N ALA A 64 -6.07 -3.78 1.40
CA ALA A 64 -6.16 -2.53 0.66
C ALA A 64 -5.03 -2.39 -0.38
N LEU A 65 -3.80 -2.80 -0.02
CA LEU A 65 -2.67 -2.79 -0.94
C LEU A 65 -2.87 -3.76 -2.12
N LYS A 66 -3.42 -4.95 -1.86
CA LYS A 66 -3.74 -5.93 -2.90
C LYS A 66 -4.83 -5.41 -3.84
N ASP A 67 -5.88 -4.83 -3.28
CA ASP A 67 -6.99 -4.26 -4.03
C ASP A 67 -6.51 -3.07 -4.89
N ALA A 68 -5.67 -2.19 -4.33
CA ALA A 68 -5.06 -1.08 -5.05
C ALA A 68 -4.14 -1.54 -6.19
N ARG A 69 -3.27 -2.53 -5.94
CA ARG A 69 -2.41 -3.11 -7.00
C ARG A 69 -3.24 -3.69 -8.14
N LYS A 70 -4.29 -4.47 -7.80
CA LYS A 70 -5.19 -5.04 -8.79
C LYS A 70 -5.86 -3.94 -9.63
N HIS A 71 -6.30 -2.85 -9.01
CA HIS A 71 -6.89 -1.73 -9.72
C HIS A 71 -5.90 -1.05 -10.68
N THR A 72 -4.66 -0.84 -10.24
CA THR A 72 -3.59 -0.30 -11.08
C THR A 72 -3.28 -1.24 -12.24
N ASP A 73 -3.12 -2.54 -12.01
CA ASP A 73 -2.84 -3.53 -13.06
C ASP A 73 -3.96 -3.56 -14.10
N GLN A 74 -5.22 -3.52 -13.66
CA GLN A 74 -6.38 -3.43 -14.55
C GLN A 74 -6.37 -2.15 -15.37
N SER A 75 -6.02 -1.02 -14.74
CA SER A 75 -5.96 0.28 -15.43
C SER A 75 -4.86 0.30 -16.48
N VAL A 76 -3.69 -0.29 -16.19
CA VAL A 76 -2.58 -0.42 -17.15
C VAL A 76 -2.97 -1.33 -18.31
N GLN A 77 -3.64 -2.45 -18.05
CA GLN A 77 -4.11 -3.36 -19.11
C GLN A 77 -5.18 -2.73 -20.01
N ALA A 78 -5.95 -1.77 -19.49
CA ALA A 78 -6.95 -1.04 -20.25
C ALA A 78 -6.37 0.06 -21.15
N ILE A 79 -5.08 0.37 -21.05
CA ILE A 79 -4.42 1.34 -21.93
C ILE A 79 -4.33 0.74 -23.32
N THR A 80 -5.09 1.29 -24.26
CA THR A 80 -4.99 0.96 -25.69
C THR A 80 -4.18 2.01 -26.43
N PRO A 81 -3.57 1.70 -27.58
CA PRO A 81 -2.90 2.68 -28.43
C PRO A 81 -3.79 3.90 -28.74
N GLU A 82 -5.08 3.67 -28.95
CA GLU A 82 -6.07 4.73 -29.21
C GLU A 82 -6.23 5.66 -28.00
N SER A 83 -6.22 5.11 -26.78
CA SER A 83 -6.39 5.88 -25.54
C SER A 83 -5.24 6.86 -25.25
N ILE A 84 -4.07 6.62 -25.83
CA ILE A 84 -2.88 7.48 -25.70
C ILE A 84 -2.57 8.28 -26.97
N GLY A 85 -3.42 8.18 -27.99
CA GLY A 85 -3.19 8.83 -29.28
C GLY A 85 -1.96 8.29 -30.03
N ALA A 86 -1.56 7.04 -29.79
CA ALA A 86 -0.47 6.41 -30.51
C ALA A 86 -0.83 6.24 -31.99
N GLU A 87 0.16 6.43 -32.86
CA GLU A 87 0.00 6.24 -34.30
C GLU A 87 -0.35 4.78 -34.61
N THR A 88 -1.37 4.57 -35.45
CA THR A 88 -1.75 3.22 -35.88
C THR A 88 -0.84 2.74 -37.01
N PRO A 89 -0.67 1.41 -37.19
CA PRO A 89 0.07 0.87 -38.33
C PRO A 89 -0.44 1.37 -39.68
N SER A 90 -1.76 1.50 -39.85
CA SER A 90 -2.37 2.05 -41.07
C SER A 90 -2.07 3.55 -41.25
N GLY A 91 -2.08 4.34 -40.18
CA GLY A 91 -1.72 5.76 -40.23
C GLY A 91 -0.26 5.96 -40.62
N ALA A 92 0.64 5.18 -40.03
CA ALA A 92 2.06 5.16 -40.42
C ALA A 92 2.25 4.78 -41.89
N GLN A 93 1.54 3.76 -42.38
CA GLN A 93 1.60 3.35 -43.78
C GLN A 93 1.06 4.45 -44.72
N ALA A 94 -0.02 5.14 -44.35
CA ALA A 94 -0.56 6.24 -45.15
C ALA A 94 0.43 7.40 -45.28
N LYS A 95 1.08 7.79 -44.17
CA LYS A 95 2.14 8.82 -44.17
C LYS A 95 3.34 8.40 -45.03
N ALA A 96 3.76 7.14 -44.96
CA ALA A 96 4.83 6.60 -45.80
C ALA A 96 4.47 6.65 -47.30
N ASN A 97 3.26 6.23 -47.66
CA ASN A 97 2.79 6.27 -49.04
C ASN A 97 2.69 7.71 -49.56
N GLN A 98 2.25 8.67 -48.71
CA GLN A 98 2.19 10.07 -49.08
C GLN A 98 3.58 10.68 -49.30
N ALA A 99 4.55 10.33 -48.44
CA ALA A 99 5.94 10.72 -48.63
C ALA A 99 6.52 10.17 -49.94
N GLU A 100 6.23 8.90 -50.26
CA GLU A 100 6.64 8.28 -51.53
C GLU A 100 6.03 9.00 -52.74
N ALA A 101 4.74 9.33 -52.69
CA ALA A 101 4.06 10.07 -53.75
C ALA A 101 4.67 11.47 -53.94
N ASN A 102 4.88 12.21 -52.85
CA ASN A 102 5.48 13.54 -52.88
C ASN A 102 6.91 13.50 -53.48
N ALA A 103 7.69 12.47 -53.14
CA ALA A 103 9.04 12.29 -53.68
C ALA A 103 9.02 12.03 -55.20
N LYS A 104 8.10 11.17 -55.68
CA LYS A 104 7.91 10.91 -57.11
C LYS A 104 7.48 12.19 -57.85
N GLU A 105 6.56 12.96 -57.30
CA GLU A 105 6.11 14.21 -57.91
C GLU A 105 7.24 15.23 -58.04
N TYR A 106 8.04 15.40 -56.98
CA TYR A 106 9.21 16.29 -57.01
C TYR A 106 10.23 15.85 -58.06
N ALA A 107 10.56 14.55 -58.12
CA ALA A 107 11.48 13.99 -59.10
C ALA A 107 10.98 14.24 -60.53
N ASN A 108 9.69 13.99 -60.79
CA ASN A 108 9.07 14.23 -62.10
C ASN A 108 9.14 15.71 -62.50
N LYS A 109 8.84 16.63 -61.58
CA LYS A 109 8.98 18.08 -61.83
C LYS A 109 10.41 18.48 -62.18
N LYS A 110 11.41 17.92 -61.50
CA LYS A 110 12.83 18.17 -61.80
C LYS A 110 13.25 17.63 -63.15
N VAL A 111 12.85 16.41 -63.52
CA VAL A 111 13.14 15.82 -64.83
C VAL A 111 12.50 16.64 -65.95
N ALA A 112 11.26 17.09 -65.76
CA ALA A 112 10.57 17.96 -66.72
C ALA A 112 11.29 19.30 -66.92
N SER A 113 11.85 19.88 -65.85
CA SER A 113 12.62 21.14 -65.94
C SER A 113 13.99 21.01 -66.61
N ILE A 114 14.48 19.79 -66.87
CA ILE A 114 15.75 19.53 -67.57
C ILE A 114 15.52 19.36 -69.09
N HIS A 115 14.28 19.09 -69.52
CA HIS A 115 13.92 18.86 -70.94
C HIS A 115 13.26 20.08 -71.62
N VAL A 116 13.43 21.27 -71.04
CA VAL A 116 13.13 22.58 -71.64
C VAL A 116 14.43 23.36 -71.74
#